data_AF-A0A1R3JKK4-F1
#
_entry.id   AF-A0A1R3JKK4-F1
#
_cell.length_a   1.000
_cell.length_b   1.000
_cell.length_c   1.000
_cell.angle_alpha   90.00
_cell.angle_beta   90.00
_cell.angle_gamma   90.00
#
_symmetry.space_group_name_H-M   'P 1'
#
loop_
_entity.id
_entity.type
_entity.pdbx_description
1 polymer ?
#
loop_
_entity_poly.entity_id
_entity_poly.type
_entity_poly.pdbx_seq_one_letter_code
_entity_poly.pdbx_strand_id
1 'polypeptide(L)'
;MTSDAQLPGPPANSAAKPSQNPSINTPTATESAPDSLVTQLGNLKLSGEPPRGRTENISGTFLSSGNPCLDFFFHVVPDTPSDQLIQRLELAWAHDSLTTLKLQETDEKAEVSDKEIDGALPLEDDVKEMGSENDKDKARTLRKEREKAKAERALDKYNSDSDYRFLFDHICELFAEYLKSDIKNLNEGKLFDISLAAKWCPSIDSSYDKTTLIYEGIARRVFPRDSEKEYKELEEGHYAYRIKDRLRKQVLVPLHKALELPEVYMSAKEWNLLPYNRVPSLAMKKYKEFFTKHDNERFKEYLDNVKTGKEKIAAGALLPHEIIRSLKDEDGGEVAELQWSRMVEDVAKKGKLKNSIAVCDVSKSMIGIPMEVSVALGLLVSELSEEPWKGKVITFSRNPELHKIEGDTLKAKTEFVRKMDWGANTDFQKVFDQILLYSVKNKVSKDGLVKRVFVLSDMEFDQANGKRDEFQTKVYGRFVVHSNCTWKERHEKMDENRKEWVKNGKAIMKMAWETDYEVIQRKYRDCGYCRVPEIVFWNLRNSSSTPVVATQNGVAMVSGFSKNLLSLFVEEGGIVNPEQVMGLAIAGEEYKKLAVFD
;
A
#
# COMPACT_ATOMS: atom_id res chain seq x y z
N MET A 1 -18.01 52.07 -6.09
CA MET A 1 -17.68 51.40 -7.37
C MET A 1 -16.88 50.17 -7.03
N THR A 2 -17.58 49.07 -6.77
CA THR A 2 -17.02 47.79 -6.34
C THR A 2 -17.02 46.88 -7.57
N SER A 3 -15.84 46.53 -8.07
CA SER A 3 -15.70 45.53 -9.12
C SER A 3 -15.77 44.14 -8.50
N ASP A 4 -16.91 43.47 -8.63
CA ASP A 4 -17.05 42.05 -8.30
C ASP A 4 -16.40 41.23 -9.42
N ALA A 5 -15.29 40.56 -9.11
CA ALA A 5 -14.62 39.63 -10.02
C ALA A 5 -15.32 38.27 -9.94
N GLN A 6 -15.74 37.73 -11.09
CA GLN A 6 -16.66 36.59 -11.23
C GLN A 6 -16.05 35.50 -12.14
N LEU A 7 -16.37 34.23 -11.86
CA LEU A 7 -16.01 33.09 -12.72
C LEU A 7 -17.04 32.95 -13.86
N PRO A 8 -16.61 33.02 -15.14
CA PRO A 8 -17.51 32.73 -16.27
C PRO A 8 -17.81 31.23 -16.36
N GLY A 9 -19.04 30.88 -16.75
CA GLY A 9 -19.41 29.50 -17.08
C GLY A 9 -18.80 29.02 -18.41
N PRO A 10 -18.70 27.70 -18.64
CA PRO A 10 -18.13 27.17 -19.87
C PRO A 10 -18.97 27.57 -21.10
N PRO A 11 -18.36 27.84 -22.27
CA PRO A 11 -19.09 28.13 -23.50
C PRO A 11 -19.85 26.89 -23.99
N ALA A 12 -21.03 27.13 -24.57
CA ALA A 12 -21.88 26.08 -25.15
C ALA A 12 -21.19 25.40 -26.34
N ASN A 13 -21.06 24.06 -26.30
CA ASN A 13 -20.53 23.25 -27.38
C ASN A 13 -21.44 23.31 -28.63
N SER A 14 -21.07 24.11 -29.63
CA SER A 14 -21.62 23.96 -30.99
C SER A 14 -20.87 22.84 -31.71
N ALA A 15 -21.55 21.75 -32.02
CA ALA A 15 -21.03 20.63 -32.78
C ALA A 15 -20.55 21.07 -34.18
N ALA A 16 -19.25 21.00 -34.43
CA ALA A 16 -18.66 21.08 -35.76
C ALA A 16 -18.29 19.66 -36.24
N LYS A 17 -18.77 19.30 -37.43
CA LYS A 17 -18.50 18.02 -38.12
C LYS A 17 -17.02 17.89 -38.51
N PRO A 18 -16.48 16.65 -38.59
CA PRO A 18 -15.08 16.41 -38.93
C PRO A 18 -14.83 16.65 -40.43
N SER A 19 -13.87 17.53 -40.73
CA SER A 19 -13.33 17.74 -42.07
C SER A 19 -12.00 16.98 -42.22
N GLN A 20 -11.95 16.23 -43.31
CA GLN A 20 -10.92 15.41 -43.92
C GLN A 20 -9.44 15.75 -43.65
N ASN A 21 -8.65 14.67 -43.47
CA ASN A 21 -7.19 14.60 -43.55
C ASN A 21 -6.62 15.35 -44.76
N PRO A 22 -5.45 16.00 -44.59
CA PRO A 22 -4.41 16.00 -45.60
C PRO A 22 -3.18 15.23 -45.09
N SER A 23 -2.87 14.19 -45.83
CA SER A 23 -1.55 13.55 -45.87
C SER A 23 -0.53 14.54 -46.45
N ILE A 24 0.75 14.42 -46.07
CA ILE A 24 1.95 14.45 -46.96
C ILE A 24 3.20 15.12 -46.31
N ASN A 25 4.31 14.35 -46.37
CA ASN A 25 5.74 14.68 -46.47
C ASN A 25 6.63 14.93 -45.24
N THR A 26 7.47 13.91 -45.02
CA THR A 26 8.87 13.98 -44.58
C THR A 26 9.71 14.94 -45.44
N PRO A 27 10.67 15.63 -44.82
CA PRO A 27 11.96 15.90 -45.48
C PRO A 27 13.16 15.47 -44.64
N THR A 28 14.17 15.08 -45.40
CA THR A 28 15.52 14.58 -45.10
C THR A 28 16.38 15.55 -44.28
N ALA A 29 17.29 14.96 -43.48
CA ALA A 29 18.25 15.60 -42.59
C ALA A 29 19.34 16.46 -43.29
N THR A 30 19.85 17.49 -42.60
CA THR A 30 21.29 17.69 -42.31
C THR A 30 21.56 18.88 -41.37
N GLU A 31 22.67 18.75 -40.64
CA GLU A 31 23.42 19.71 -39.81
C GLU A 31 23.21 19.73 -38.29
N SER A 32 24.33 19.99 -37.60
CA SER A 32 24.87 19.26 -36.45
C SER A 32 25.02 20.14 -35.20
N ALA A 33 24.74 19.59 -34.01
CA ALA A 33 25.13 20.11 -32.70
C ALA A 33 25.25 18.95 -31.68
N PRO A 34 26.00 19.11 -30.57
CA PRO A 34 26.81 18.04 -29.98
C PRO A 34 26.02 17.04 -29.13
N ASP A 35 26.50 15.80 -29.17
CA ASP A 35 26.00 14.63 -28.45
C ASP A 35 25.75 14.92 -26.95
N SER A 36 24.48 14.93 -26.57
CA SER A 36 24.02 14.85 -25.17
C SER A 36 24.10 13.40 -24.69
N LEU A 37 24.53 13.20 -23.43
CA LEU A 37 24.61 11.91 -22.71
C LEU A 37 23.29 11.10 -22.77
N VAL A 38 22.16 11.75 -23.02
CA VAL A 38 20.84 11.13 -23.22
C VAL A 38 20.81 10.22 -24.46
N THR A 39 21.53 10.59 -25.52
CA THR A 39 21.60 9.82 -26.78
C THR A 39 22.46 8.56 -26.64
N GLN A 40 23.42 8.56 -25.70
CA GLN A 40 24.25 7.38 -25.40
C GLN A 40 23.52 6.35 -24.53
N LEU A 41 22.53 6.78 -23.73
CA LEU A 41 21.70 5.88 -22.90
C LEU A 41 20.57 5.21 -23.69
N GLY A 42 20.03 5.88 -24.73
CA GLY A 42 18.96 5.34 -25.58
C GLY A 42 19.37 4.19 -26.52
N ASN A 43 20.68 3.88 -26.63
CA ASN A 43 21.20 2.85 -27.53
C ASN A 43 21.76 1.60 -26.83
N LEU A 44 21.54 1.45 -25.53
CA LEU A 44 21.75 0.17 -24.86
C LEU A 44 20.60 -0.76 -25.25
N LYS A 45 20.80 -1.50 -26.35
CA LYS A 45 20.11 -2.78 -26.58
C LYS A 45 20.16 -3.59 -25.28
N LEU A 46 19.04 -3.68 -24.59
CA LEU A 46 18.78 -4.61 -23.49
C LEU A 46 18.75 -6.04 -24.06
N SER A 47 19.92 -6.56 -24.39
CA SER A 47 20.15 -7.96 -24.74
C SER A 47 21.43 -8.49 -24.07
N GLY A 48 21.77 -7.95 -22.90
CA GLY A 48 22.89 -8.39 -22.06
C GLY A 48 22.39 -8.86 -20.70
N GLU A 49 23.11 -9.79 -20.08
CA GLU A 49 22.82 -10.24 -18.71
C GLU A 49 22.69 -9.04 -17.76
N PRO A 50 21.70 -9.03 -16.84
CA PRO A 50 21.45 -7.90 -15.97
C PRO A 50 22.68 -7.55 -15.13
N PRO A 51 22.95 -6.26 -14.91
CA PRO A 51 24.15 -5.81 -14.21
C PRO A 51 24.20 -6.41 -12.80
N ARG A 52 25.29 -7.12 -12.49
CA ARG A 52 25.52 -7.75 -11.19
C ARG A 52 26.37 -6.83 -10.31
N GLY A 53 26.05 -6.78 -9.03
CA GLY A 53 26.75 -5.96 -8.04
C GLY A 53 26.85 -6.65 -6.69
N ARG A 54 27.12 -5.87 -5.64
CA ARG A 54 27.18 -6.34 -4.27
C ARG A 54 26.16 -5.59 -3.40
N THR A 55 25.51 -6.28 -2.47
CA THR A 55 24.71 -5.67 -1.40
C THR A 55 25.60 -4.87 -0.45
N GLU A 56 25.00 -4.09 0.45
CA GLU A 56 25.73 -3.39 1.53
C GLU A 56 26.56 -4.37 2.39
N ASN A 57 26.14 -5.64 2.45
CA ASN A 57 26.84 -6.74 3.11
C ASN A 57 27.80 -7.53 2.19
N ILE A 58 28.21 -6.96 1.05
CA ILE A 58 29.25 -7.49 0.13
C ILE A 58 28.81 -8.73 -0.67
N SER A 59 27.52 -9.08 -0.61
CA SER A 59 27.00 -10.29 -1.25
C SER A 59 26.51 -10.06 -2.68
N GLY A 60 26.76 -11.03 -3.56
CA GLY A 60 26.43 -10.91 -4.99
C GLY A 60 24.93 -10.77 -5.22
N THR A 61 24.51 -9.74 -5.96
CA THR A 61 23.10 -9.43 -6.24
C THR A 61 22.94 -8.83 -7.65
N PHE A 62 21.72 -8.68 -8.15
CA PHE A 62 21.45 -7.89 -9.35
C PHE A 62 21.24 -6.41 -8.95
N LEU A 63 21.88 -5.50 -9.68
CA LEU A 63 21.73 -4.05 -9.50
C LEU A 63 20.44 -3.51 -10.12
N SER A 64 19.83 -4.28 -11.02
CA SER A 64 18.58 -3.97 -11.71
C SER A 64 17.89 -5.26 -12.12
N SER A 65 16.56 -5.24 -12.14
CA SER A 65 15.76 -6.33 -12.71
C SER A 65 15.84 -6.41 -14.24
N GLY A 66 16.32 -5.34 -14.90
CA GLY A 66 16.32 -5.15 -16.35
C GLY A 66 15.09 -4.37 -16.87
N ASN A 67 14.13 -4.04 -16.01
CA ASN A 67 12.93 -3.28 -16.34
C ASN A 67 12.85 -2.04 -15.43
N PRO A 68 13.03 -0.80 -15.96
CA PRO A 68 13.02 0.42 -15.14
C PRO A 68 11.73 0.65 -14.35
N CYS A 69 10.57 0.27 -14.89
CA CYS A 69 9.30 0.37 -14.18
C CYS A 69 9.23 -0.63 -13.02
N LEU A 70 9.75 -1.84 -13.20
CA LEU A 70 9.84 -2.84 -12.12
C LEU A 70 10.83 -2.41 -11.04
N ASP A 71 11.95 -1.80 -11.44
CA ASP A 71 12.92 -1.24 -10.51
C ASP A 71 12.32 -0.06 -9.72
N PHE A 72 11.51 0.78 -10.36
CA PHE A 72 10.75 1.84 -9.67
C PHE A 72 9.75 1.24 -8.68
N PHE A 73 8.91 0.30 -9.12
CA PHE A 73 7.92 -0.39 -8.28
C PHE A 73 8.56 -1.09 -7.06
N PHE A 74 9.73 -1.69 -7.24
CA PHE A 74 10.35 -2.50 -6.21
C PHE A 74 11.26 -1.71 -5.25
N HIS A 75 11.95 -0.67 -5.73
CA HIS A 75 12.91 0.07 -4.91
C HIS A 75 12.34 1.35 -4.28
N VAL A 76 11.21 1.87 -4.75
CA VAL A 76 10.60 3.07 -4.17
C VAL A 76 9.75 2.71 -2.94
N VAL A 77 10.18 3.19 -1.77
CA VAL A 77 9.55 2.98 -0.47
C VAL A 77 9.52 4.30 0.34
N PRO A 78 8.81 4.37 1.49
CA PRO A 78 8.56 5.67 2.13
C PRO A 78 9.83 6.38 2.61
N ASP A 79 10.94 5.65 2.79
CA ASP A 79 12.24 6.18 3.20
C ASP A 79 13.27 6.29 2.07
N THR A 80 12.85 6.14 0.81
CA THR A 80 13.73 6.34 -0.35
C THR A 80 14.19 7.80 -0.43
N PRO A 81 15.51 8.08 -0.52
CA PRO A 81 16.05 9.42 -0.72
C PRO A 81 15.51 10.10 -1.98
N SER A 82 15.33 11.43 -1.93
CA SER A 82 14.70 12.19 -3.01
C SER A 82 15.48 12.15 -4.33
N ASP A 83 16.81 12.11 -4.27
CA ASP A 83 17.69 11.96 -5.44
C ASP A 83 17.50 10.60 -6.14
N GLN A 84 17.42 9.52 -5.36
CA GLN A 84 17.14 8.18 -5.90
C GLN A 84 15.72 8.06 -6.45
N LEU A 85 14.75 8.68 -5.77
CA LEU A 85 13.36 8.73 -6.24
C LEU A 85 13.26 9.43 -7.60
N ILE A 86 13.85 10.63 -7.73
CA ILE A 86 13.84 11.40 -8.98
C ILE A 86 14.51 10.61 -10.10
N GLN A 87 15.71 10.07 -9.85
CA GLN A 87 16.44 9.30 -10.87
C GLN A 87 15.63 8.08 -11.36
N ARG A 88 15.02 7.33 -10.45
CA ARG A 88 14.22 6.15 -10.82
C ARG A 88 12.92 6.55 -11.53
N LEU A 89 12.30 7.65 -11.11
CA LEU A 89 11.11 8.21 -11.76
C LEU A 89 11.42 8.62 -13.19
N GLU A 90 12.53 9.32 -13.43
CA GLU A 90 12.96 9.72 -14.78
C GLU A 90 13.20 8.51 -15.69
N LEU A 91 13.90 7.48 -15.18
CA LEU A 91 14.18 6.25 -15.93
C LEU A 91 12.89 5.46 -16.24
N ALA A 92 11.97 5.35 -15.29
CA ALA A 92 10.70 4.68 -15.48
C ALA A 92 9.80 5.45 -16.44
N TRP A 93 9.71 6.77 -16.29
CA TRP A 93 8.89 7.65 -17.14
C TRP A 93 9.37 7.64 -18.60
N ALA A 94 10.69 7.62 -18.82
CA ALA A 94 11.28 7.50 -20.16
C ALA A 94 11.04 6.12 -20.79
N HIS A 95 10.85 5.08 -19.97
CA HIS A 95 10.56 3.72 -20.43
C HIS A 95 9.08 3.51 -20.77
N ASP A 96 8.18 3.88 -19.84
CA ASP A 96 6.72 3.86 -20.03
C ASP A 96 6.05 4.82 -19.03
N SER A 97 5.64 5.99 -19.53
CA SER A 97 5.04 7.06 -18.72
C SER A 97 3.69 6.67 -18.11
N LEU A 98 2.86 5.91 -18.83
CA LEU A 98 1.54 5.50 -18.33
C LEU A 98 1.68 4.45 -17.22
N THR A 99 2.57 3.48 -17.40
CA THR A 99 2.87 2.49 -16.34
C THR A 99 3.48 3.19 -15.13
N THR A 100 4.40 4.13 -15.34
CA THR A 100 5.02 4.91 -14.25
C THR A 100 4.00 5.73 -13.47
N LEU A 101 3.06 6.40 -14.16
CA LEU A 101 1.97 7.13 -13.52
C LEU A 101 1.09 6.20 -12.66
N LYS A 102 0.74 5.02 -13.17
CA LYS A 102 -0.04 4.02 -12.41
C LYS A 102 0.71 3.54 -11.16
N LEU A 103 2.02 3.35 -11.27
CA LEU A 103 2.86 2.92 -10.15
C LEU A 103 2.96 4.00 -9.07
N GLN A 104 3.07 5.27 -9.46
CA GLN A 104 3.02 6.39 -8.53
C GLN A 104 1.72 6.41 -7.71
N GLU A 105 0.58 6.10 -8.34
CA GLU A 105 -0.73 6.03 -7.67
C GLU A 105 -0.90 4.77 -6.78
N THR A 106 -0.15 3.68 -7.01
CA THR A 106 -0.17 2.48 -6.14
C THR A 106 0.57 2.68 -4.82
N ASP A 107 1.54 3.60 -4.82
CA ASP A 107 2.27 4.02 -3.65
C ASP A 107 1.55 5.22 -3.03
N GLU A 108 0.69 4.97 -2.03
CA GLU A 108 0.21 6.01 -1.10
C GLU A 108 1.40 6.54 -0.25
N LYS A 109 2.48 7.01 -0.89
CA LYS A 109 3.74 7.42 -0.28
C LYS A 109 4.12 8.81 -0.75
N ALA A 110 3.57 9.78 -0.04
CA ALA A 110 4.27 10.94 0.50
C ALA A 110 3.21 11.95 0.89
N GLU A 111 3.00 12.12 2.20
CA GLU A 111 2.60 13.44 2.67
C GLU A 111 3.77 14.36 2.34
N VAL A 112 3.71 15.03 1.19
CA VAL A 112 4.53 16.22 0.96
C VAL A 112 4.06 17.21 2.01
N SER A 113 4.92 17.48 2.98
CA SER A 113 4.65 18.50 3.98
C SER A 113 4.46 19.83 3.26
N ASP A 114 3.26 20.42 3.38
CA ASP A 114 2.88 21.75 2.88
C ASP A 114 3.68 22.88 3.58
N LYS A 115 5.01 22.84 3.52
CA LYS A 115 5.85 23.85 4.18
C LYS A 115 6.55 24.84 3.25
N GLU A 116 6.41 24.72 1.94
CA GLU A 116 7.11 25.62 1.03
C GLU A 116 6.25 26.12 -0.13
N ILE A 117 5.09 26.72 0.16
CA ILE A 117 4.45 27.66 -0.78
C ILE A 117 3.83 28.83 -0.01
N ASP A 118 4.65 29.65 0.64
CA ASP A 118 4.25 31.04 0.94
C ASP A 118 5.46 31.97 0.79
N GLY A 119 5.91 32.09 -0.45
CA GLY A 119 6.81 33.16 -0.87
C GLY A 119 6.03 34.46 -1.02
N ALA A 120 6.40 35.44 -0.19
CA ALA A 120 5.98 36.84 -0.18
C ALA A 120 4.58 37.13 0.38
N LEU A 121 4.47 37.22 1.71
CA LEU A 121 3.74 38.24 2.51
C LEU A 121 4.00 37.96 4.02
N PRO A 122 3.99 38.97 4.93
CA PRO A 122 4.53 38.80 6.28
C PRO A 122 3.82 37.74 7.14
N LEU A 123 4.64 36.94 7.84
CA LEU A 123 4.29 35.82 8.72
C LEU A 123 3.32 36.21 9.85
N GLU A 124 2.64 35.21 10.41
CA GLU A 124 1.62 35.33 11.48
C GLU A 124 2.15 35.88 12.83
N ASP A 125 3.43 36.22 12.93
CA ASP A 125 4.08 36.62 14.19
C ASP A 125 3.90 38.09 14.58
N ASP A 126 3.45 38.98 13.68
CA ASP A 126 3.25 40.41 13.99
C ASP A 126 1.94 40.74 14.74
N VAL A 127 1.10 39.73 15.06
CA VAL A 127 -0.22 39.96 15.71
C VAL A 127 -0.23 39.56 17.19
N LYS A 128 0.90 39.13 17.76
CA LYS A 128 0.96 38.66 19.16
C LYS A 128 1.23 39.71 20.23
N GLU A 129 1.44 40.97 19.87
CA GLU A 129 1.42 42.06 20.84
C GLU A 129 0.49 43.17 20.36
N MET A 130 -0.65 43.35 21.05
CA MET A 130 -1.26 44.63 21.43
C MET A 130 -2.76 44.48 21.68
N GLY A 131 -3.17 44.74 22.93
CA GLY A 131 -4.53 44.57 23.43
C GLY A 131 -5.35 45.86 23.40
N SER A 132 -5.89 46.25 22.25
CA SER A 132 -6.97 47.25 22.17
C SER A 132 -8.05 46.89 21.14
N GLU A 133 -9.25 47.48 21.29
CA GLU A 133 -10.41 47.22 20.42
C GLU A 133 -10.20 47.70 18.98
N ASN A 134 -9.40 48.77 18.79
CA ASN A 134 -8.97 49.27 17.47
C ASN A 134 -8.05 48.29 16.71
N ASP A 135 -7.35 47.39 17.42
CA ASP A 135 -6.41 46.46 16.81
C ASP A 135 -7.12 45.20 16.27
N LYS A 136 -8.29 44.85 16.84
CA LYS A 136 -9.16 43.79 16.32
C LYS A 136 -9.78 44.16 14.98
N ASP A 137 -10.18 45.41 14.80
CA ASP A 137 -10.76 45.89 13.54
C ASP A 137 -9.72 45.99 12.42
N LYS A 138 -8.50 46.41 12.74
CA LYS A 138 -7.36 46.36 11.80
C LYS A 138 -7.04 44.91 11.41
N ALA A 139 -6.93 44.00 12.39
CA ALA A 139 -6.68 42.59 12.11
C ALA A 139 -7.78 41.94 11.26
N ARG A 140 -9.05 42.30 11.50
CA ARG A 140 -10.18 41.84 10.67
C ARG A 140 -10.11 42.37 9.24
N THR A 141 -9.71 43.62 9.07
CA THR A 141 -9.56 44.24 7.75
C THR A 141 -8.44 43.58 6.96
N LEU A 142 -7.27 43.40 7.58
CA LEU A 142 -6.12 42.69 6.99
C LEU A 142 -6.48 41.24 6.59
N ARG A 143 -7.27 40.54 7.42
CA ARG A 143 -7.76 39.19 7.07
C ARG A 143 -8.64 39.21 5.82
N LYS A 144 -9.57 40.17 5.70
CA LYS A 144 -10.43 40.31 4.52
C LYS A 144 -9.61 40.64 3.26
N GLU A 145 -8.61 41.51 3.38
CA GLU A 145 -7.72 41.84 2.27
C GLU A 145 -6.92 40.63 1.81
N ARG A 146 -6.38 39.82 2.74
CA ARG A 146 -5.71 38.55 2.42
C ARG A 146 -6.65 37.56 1.74
N GLU A 147 -7.88 37.42 2.22
CA GLU A 147 -8.90 36.56 1.60
C GLU A 147 -9.23 37.02 0.18
N LYS A 148 -9.37 38.33 -0.03
CA LYS A 148 -9.59 38.90 -1.36
C LYS A 148 -8.42 38.63 -2.31
N ALA A 149 -7.19 38.84 -1.86
CA ALA A 149 -5.99 38.59 -2.67
C ALA A 149 -5.85 37.11 -3.06
N LYS A 150 -6.22 36.18 -2.18
CA LYS A 150 -6.26 34.74 -2.50
C LYS A 150 -7.29 34.43 -3.58
N ALA A 151 -8.49 34.99 -3.47
CA ALA A 151 -9.55 34.82 -4.45
C ALA A 151 -9.17 35.40 -5.83
N GLU A 152 -8.58 36.60 -5.87
CA GLU A 152 -8.07 37.23 -7.09
C GLU A 152 -7.00 36.34 -7.75
N ARG A 153 -6.03 35.84 -6.97
CA ARG A 153 -4.99 34.91 -7.45
C ARG A 153 -5.56 33.61 -8.02
N ALA A 154 -6.58 33.04 -7.39
CA ALA A 154 -7.23 31.81 -7.85
C ALA A 154 -7.91 32.04 -9.20
N LEU A 155 -8.60 33.17 -9.35
CA LEU A 155 -9.27 33.55 -10.60
C LEU A 155 -8.26 33.83 -11.73
N ASP A 156 -7.18 34.54 -11.42
CA ASP A 156 -6.10 34.79 -12.37
C ASP A 156 -5.48 33.48 -12.86
N LYS A 157 -5.21 32.54 -11.95
CA LYS A 157 -4.75 31.19 -12.32
C LYS A 157 -5.76 30.46 -13.21
N TYR A 158 -7.03 30.45 -12.85
CA TYR A 158 -8.08 29.81 -13.66
C TYR A 158 -8.17 30.37 -15.10
N ASN A 159 -7.96 31.68 -15.25
CA ASN A 159 -8.02 32.32 -16.57
C ASN A 159 -6.73 32.15 -17.39
N SER A 160 -5.57 32.18 -16.74
CA SER A 160 -4.26 32.21 -17.41
C SER A 160 -3.61 30.84 -17.60
N ASP A 161 -3.89 29.87 -16.73
CA ASP A 161 -3.25 28.56 -16.69
C ASP A 161 -4.26 27.47 -17.12
N SER A 162 -3.99 26.84 -18.27
CA SER A 162 -4.85 25.80 -18.84
C SER A 162 -4.92 24.55 -17.98
N ASP A 163 -3.81 24.18 -17.33
CA ASP A 163 -3.68 22.93 -16.59
C ASP A 163 -4.39 23.07 -15.24
N TYR A 164 -4.21 24.22 -14.59
CA TYR A 164 -4.97 24.58 -13.41
C TYR A 164 -6.47 24.59 -13.69
N ARG A 165 -6.91 25.20 -14.79
CA ARG A 165 -8.32 25.23 -15.19
C ARG A 165 -8.87 23.83 -15.44
N PHE A 166 -8.13 23.01 -16.20
CA PHE A 166 -8.51 21.63 -16.49
C PHE A 166 -8.70 20.82 -15.20
N LEU A 167 -7.73 20.88 -14.28
CA LEU A 167 -7.79 20.17 -13.01
C LEU A 167 -8.96 20.66 -12.14
N PHE A 168 -9.11 21.99 -12.01
CA PHE A 168 -10.19 22.59 -11.24
C PHE A 168 -11.56 22.13 -11.76
N ASP A 169 -11.76 22.14 -13.07
CA ASP A 169 -13.02 21.78 -13.70
C ASP A 169 -13.37 20.31 -13.48
N HIS A 170 -12.39 19.40 -13.59
CA HIS A 170 -12.56 17.97 -13.36
C HIS A 170 -12.85 17.66 -11.89
N ILE A 171 -12.17 18.31 -10.94
CA ILE A 171 -12.45 18.13 -9.50
C ILE A 171 -13.88 18.58 -9.19
N CYS A 172 -14.30 19.75 -9.71
CA CYS A 172 -15.64 20.25 -9.50
C CYS A 172 -16.72 19.32 -10.10
N GLU A 173 -16.44 18.74 -11.27
CA GLU A 173 -17.33 17.78 -11.93
C GLU A 173 -17.43 16.46 -11.15
N LEU A 174 -16.31 15.92 -10.71
CA LEU A 174 -16.26 14.72 -9.87
C LEU A 174 -17.14 14.87 -8.62
N PHE A 175 -16.94 15.95 -7.85
CA PHE A 175 -17.77 16.21 -6.68
C PHE A 175 -19.25 16.37 -7.05
N ALA A 176 -19.55 17.09 -8.13
CA ALA A 176 -20.93 17.29 -8.54
C ALA A 176 -21.63 15.99 -8.95
N GLU A 177 -20.95 15.10 -9.65
CA GLU A 177 -21.49 13.78 -10.04
C GLU A 177 -21.78 12.91 -8.81
N TYR A 178 -20.81 12.77 -7.90
CA TYR A 178 -21.01 11.99 -6.68
C TYR A 178 -22.10 12.58 -5.80
N LEU A 179 -22.13 13.90 -5.58
CA LEU A 179 -23.14 14.53 -4.73
C LEU A 179 -24.56 14.39 -5.31
N LYS A 180 -24.71 14.46 -6.65
CA LYS A 180 -26.00 14.19 -7.32
C LYS A 180 -26.41 12.72 -7.16
N SER A 181 -25.48 11.79 -7.33
CA SER A 181 -25.72 10.36 -7.13
C SER A 181 -26.12 10.05 -5.69
N ASP A 182 -25.38 10.61 -4.73
CA ASP A 182 -25.60 10.41 -3.30
C ASP A 182 -26.97 10.94 -2.86
N ILE A 183 -27.39 12.12 -3.34
CA ILE A 183 -28.71 12.64 -2.99
C ILE A 183 -29.83 11.80 -3.61
N LYS A 184 -29.60 11.25 -4.80
CA LYS A 184 -30.53 10.30 -5.43
C LYS A 184 -30.63 9.02 -4.60
N ASN A 185 -29.51 8.45 -4.17
CA ASN A 185 -29.48 7.26 -3.31
C ASN A 185 -30.15 7.53 -1.97
N LEU A 186 -29.95 8.71 -1.37
CA LEU A 186 -30.64 9.13 -0.15
C LEU A 186 -32.16 9.17 -0.36
N ASN A 187 -32.62 9.79 -1.44
CA ASN A 187 -34.06 9.88 -1.75
C ASN A 187 -34.69 8.51 -2.05
N GLU A 188 -33.91 7.56 -2.57
CA GLU A 188 -34.32 6.16 -2.80
C GLU A 188 -34.20 5.26 -1.55
N GLY A 189 -33.73 5.80 -0.42
CA GLY A 189 -33.53 5.05 0.83
C GLY A 189 -32.31 4.11 0.81
N LYS A 190 -31.44 4.21 -0.20
CA LYS A 190 -30.23 3.39 -0.38
C LYS A 190 -29.05 3.96 0.42
N LEU A 191 -29.18 3.93 1.75
CA LEU A 191 -28.21 4.56 2.66
C LEU A 191 -26.79 3.99 2.55
N PHE A 192 -26.63 2.71 2.17
CA PHE A 192 -25.32 2.07 2.01
C PHE A 192 -24.62 2.43 0.70
N ASP A 193 -25.34 2.99 -0.26
CA ASP A 193 -24.81 3.41 -1.57
C ASP A 193 -24.40 4.89 -1.58
N ILE A 194 -24.48 5.58 -0.42
CA ILE A 194 -24.06 6.98 -0.27
C ILE A 194 -22.53 7.02 -0.10
N SER A 195 -21.86 7.75 -0.99
CA SER A 195 -20.42 7.94 -0.96
C SER A 195 -19.95 8.89 0.16
N LEU A 196 -18.64 8.99 0.35
CA LEU A 196 -18.04 9.98 1.25
C LEU A 196 -17.83 11.36 0.60
N ALA A 197 -18.31 11.59 -0.62
CA ALA A 197 -18.12 12.87 -1.33
C ALA A 197 -18.65 14.06 -0.52
N ALA A 198 -19.79 13.91 0.15
CA ALA A 198 -20.31 14.97 1.03
C ALA A 198 -19.39 15.29 2.21
N LYS A 199 -18.67 14.29 2.76
CA LYS A 199 -17.70 14.50 3.86
C LYS A 199 -16.49 15.30 3.40
N TRP A 200 -16.01 15.02 2.19
CA TRP A 200 -14.80 15.63 1.63
C TRP A 200 -15.05 16.91 0.83
N CYS A 201 -16.30 17.17 0.44
CA CYS A 201 -16.69 18.41 -0.20
C CYS A 201 -16.31 19.59 0.73
N PRO A 202 -15.54 20.57 0.24
CA PRO A 202 -15.20 21.75 1.03
C PRO A 202 -16.44 22.42 1.61
N SER A 203 -16.32 22.99 2.80
CA SER A 203 -17.38 23.83 3.36
C SER A 203 -17.24 25.26 2.85
N ILE A 204 -18.38 25.97 2.79
CA ILE A 204 -18.39 27.39 2.51
C ILE A 204 -17.43 28.13 3.46
N ASP A 205 -16.59 29.00 2.90
CA ASP A 205 -15.61 29.81 3.65
C ASP A 205 -14.54 28.98 4.41
N SER A 206 -14.36 27.71 4.05
CA SER A 206 -13.22 26.90 4.50
C SER A 206 -11.89 27.45 3.95
N SER A 207 -10.76 27.06 4.54
CA SER A 207 -9.43 27.46 4.05
C SER A 207 -9.21 27.09 2.58
N TYR A 208 -9.67 25.90 2.19
CA TYR A 208 -9.64 25.41 0.81
C TYR A 208 -10.49 26.29 -0.11
N ASP A 209 -11.74 26.57 0.27
CA ASP A 209 -12.66 27.39 -0.53
C ASP A 209 -12.14 28.83 -0.68
N LYS A 210 -11.63 29.44 0.40
CA LYS A 210 -11.03 30.79 0.36
C LYS A 210 -9.82 30.90 -0.57
N THR A 211 -9.14 29.79 -0.83
CA THR A 211 -7.92 29.77 -1.65
C THR A 211 -8.19 29.36 -3.09
N THR A 212 -9.28 28.64 -3.35
CA THR A 212 -9.54 28.03 -4.67
C THR A 212 -10.86 28.44 -5.29
N LEU A 213 -11.82 28.93 -4.50
CA LEU A 213 -13.22 29.18 -4.90
C LEU A 213 -13.96 27.93 -5.38
N ILE A 214 -13.46 26.75 -5.01
CA ILE A 214 -13.95 25.47 -5.51
C ILE A 214 -15.40 25.18 -5.10
N TYR A 215 -15.87 25.71 -3.96
CA TYR A 215 -17.24 25.46 -3.51
C TYR A 215 -18.27 26.03 -4.49
N GLU A 216 -18.00 27.22 -5.03
CA GLU A 216 -18.84 27.80 -6.07
C GLU A 216 -18.76 26.99 -7.37
N GLY A 217 -17.57 26.54 -7.75
CA GLY A 217 -17.36 25.69 -8.93
C GLY A 217 -18.16 24.37 -8.86
N ILE A 218 -18.22 23.74 -7.69
CA ILE A 218 -19.04 22.55 -7.42
C ILE A 218 -20.53 22.93 -7.45
N ALA A 219 -20.94 23.99 -6.75
CA ALA A 219 -22.33 24.42 -6.69
C ALA A 219 -22.92 24.73 -8.08
N ARG A 220 -22.15 25.37 -8.96
CA ARG A 220 -22.53 25.66 -10.35
C ARG A 220 -22.77 24.39 -11.18
N ARG A 221 -22.04 23.31 -10.90
CA ARG A 221 -22.22 22.01 -11.60
C ARG A 221 -23.34 21.19 -11.00
N VAL A 222 -23.57 21.28 -9.68
CA VAL A 222 -24.71 20.64 -9.01
C VAL A 222 -26.03 21.30 -9.43
N PHE A 223 -26.06 22.62 -9.50
CA PHE A 223 -27.21 23.44 -9.88
C PHE A 223 -26.87 24.37 -11.06
N PRO A 224 -26.76 23.84 -12.30
CA PRO A 224 -26.47 24.66 -13.48
C PRO A 224 -27.53 25.74 -13.71
N ARG A 225 -27.16 26.85 -14.35
CA ARG A 225 -28.08 27.98 -14.57
C ARG A 225 -29.31 27.61 -15.39
N ASP A 226 -29.19 26.62 -16.26
CA ASP A 226 -30.30 26.11 -17.07
C ASP A 226 -31.18 25.07 -16.36
N SER A 227 -30.82 24.63 -15.15
CA SER A 227 -31.55 23.56 -14.45
C SER A 227 -32.93 24.01 -13.98
N GLU A 228 -33.10 25.30 -13.67
CA GLU A 228 -34.36 25.85 -13.15
C GLU A 228 -34.68 27.19 -13.79
N LYS A 229 -35.98 27.44 -14.04
CA LYS A 229 -36.43 28.69 -14.66
C LYS A 229 -36.10 29.91 -13.81
N GLU A 230 -36.11 29.77 -12.47
CA GLU A 230 -35.79 30.85 -11.52
C GLU A 230 -34.37 31.38 -11.72
N TYR A 231 -33.41 30.56 -12.16
CA TYR A 231 -32.01 30.96 -12.28
C TYR A 231 -31.70 31.82 -13.52
N LYS A 232 -32.53 31.74 -14.55
CA LYS A 232 -32.29 32.44 -15.83
C LYS A 232 -32.42 33.95 -15.69
N GLU A 233 -33.27 34.40 -14.77
CA GLU A 233 -33.58 35.82 -14.55
C GLU A 233 -32.79 36.42 -13.38
N LEU A 234 -32.04 35.61 -12.63
CA LEU A 234 -31.23 36.09 -11.51
C LEU A 234 -29.95 36.78 -12.00
N GLU A 235 -29.61 37.87 -11.32
CA GLU A 235 -28.28 38.47 -11.38
C GLU A 235 -27.21 37.50 -10.88
N GLU A 236 -26.00 37.59 -11.43
CA GLU A 236 -24.92 36.62 -11.21
C GLU A 236 -24.57 36.43 -9.73
N GLY A 237 -24.46 37.52 -8.95
CA GLY A 237 -24.19 37.43 -7.51
C GLY A 237 -25.32 36.74 -6.73
N HIS A 238 -26.57 37.00 -7.11
CA HIS A 238 -27.74 36.36 -6.51
C HIS A 238 -27.83 34.87 -6.88
N TYR A 239 -27.51 34.51 -8.11
CA TYR A 239 -27.41 33.12 -8.57
C TYR A 239 -26.34 32.36 -7.78
N ALA A 240 -25.11 32.90 -7.69
CA ALA A 240 -24.01 32.29 -6.94
C ALA A 240 -24.36 32.10 -5.46
N TYR A 241 -24.99 33.10 -4.82
CA TYR A 241 -25.48 32.97 -3.45
C TYR A 241 -26.51 31.84 -3.29
N ARG A 242 -27.51 31.80 -4.18
CA ARG A 242 -28.61 30.81 -4.14
C ARG A 242 -28.10 29.37 -4.28
N ILE A 243 -27.24 29.10 -5.26
CA ILE A 243 -26.72 27.74 -5.49
C ILE A 243 -25.81 27.29 -4.34
N LYS A 244 -25.01 28.20 -3.77
CA LYS A 244 -24.16 27.89 -2.59
C LYS A 244 -25.01 27.55 -1.37
N ASP A 245 -26.07 28.32 -1.10
CA ASP A 245 -26.98 28.02 0.02
C ASP A 245 -27.74 26.70 -0.19
N ARG A 246 -28.15 26.41 -1.44
CA ARG A 246 -28.80 25.14 -1.78
C ARG A 246 -27.86 23.95 -1.67
N LEU A 247 -26.62 24.05 -2.15
CA LEU A 247 -25.63 22.99 -2.01
C LEU A 247 -25.46 22.63 -0.53
N ARG A 248 -25.34 23.62 0.35
CA ARG A 248 -25.29 23.39 1.80
C ARG A 248 -26.56 22.73 2.33
N LYS A 249 -27.73 23.38 2.14
CA LYS A 249 -28.97 22.99 2.84
C LYS A 249 -29.67 21.78 2.25
N GLN A 250 -29.66 21.62 0.94
CA GLN A 250 -30.42 20.59 0.23
C GLN A 250 -29.57 19.36 -0.09
N VAL A 251 -28.24 19.48 -0.09
CA VAL A 251 -27.34 18.37 -0.45
C VAL A 251 -26.46 17.98 0.74
N LEU A 252 -25.55 18.85 1.18
CA LEU A 252 -24.56 18.49 2.19
C LEU A 252 -25.18 18.17 3.56
N VAL A 253 -26.10 19.00 4.06
CA VAL A 253 -26.74 18.79 5.37
C VAL A 253 -27.51 17.45 5.43
N PRO A 254 -28.40 17.12 4.47
CA PRO A 254 -29.07 15.82 4.45
C PRO A 254 -28.10 14.64 4.32
N LEU A 255 -27.06 14.75 3.49
CA LEU A 255 -26.07 13.68 3.31
C LEU A 255 -25.23 13.47 4.57
N HIS A 256 -24.76 14.53 5.24
CA HIS A 256 -24.05 14.42 6.51
C HIS A 256 -24.90 13.74 7.59
N LYS A 257 -26.21 14.03 7.63
CA LYS A 257 -27.14 13.37 8.54
C LYS A 257 -27.30 11.89 8.19
N ALA A 258 -27.42 11.54 6.91
CA ALA A 258 -27.58 10.16 6.45
C ALA A 258 -26.30 9.31 6.64
N LEU A 259 -25.13 9.94 6.56
CA LEU A 259 -23.84 9.31 6.80
C LEU A 259 -23.61 8.99 8.28
N GLU A 260 -24.37 9.61 9.21
CA GLU A 260 -24.28 9.40 10.66
C GLU A 260 -22.83 9.51 11.18
N LEU A 261 -22.12 10.53 10.70
CA LEU A 261 -20.72 10.78 11.05
C LEU A 261 -20.57 11.07 12.56
N PRO A 262 -19.57 10.49 13.25
CA PRO A 262 -19.35 10.73 14.67
C PRO A 262 -19.25 12.21 15.04
N GLU A 263 -18.59 13.00 14.19
CA GLU A 263 -18.36 14.43 14.39
C GLU A 263 -19.67 15.23 14.55
N VAL A 264 -20.76 14.80 13.92
CA VAL A 264 -22.09 15.44 14.02
C VAL A 264 -22.65 15.28 15.43
N TYR A 265 -22.65 14.05 15.96
CA TYR A 265 -23.13 13.76 17.32
C TYR A 265 -22.21 14.37 18.39
N MET A 266 -20.90 14.27 18.19
CA MET A 266 -19.90 14.81 19.12
C MET A 266 -20.00 16.33 19.27
N SER A 267 -20.17 17.05 18.16
CA SER A 267 -20.32 18.51 18.17
C SER A 267 -21.65 18.97 18.77
N ALA A 268 -22.73 18.22 18.53
CA ALA A 268 -24.04 18.45 19.15
C ALA A 268 -24.11 18.00 20.64
N LYS A 269 -23.08 17.30 21.13
CA LYS A 269 -23.05 16.62 22.45
C LYS A 269 -24.16 15.58 22.62
N GLU A 270 -24.66 15.03 21.51
CA GLU A 270 -25.71 14.01 21.46
C GLU A 270 -25.11 12.59 21.42
N TRP A 271 -24.22 12.28 22.36
CA TRP A 271 -23.49 11.00 22.41
C TRP A 271 -24.41 9.79 22.47
N ASN A 272 -25.54 9.92 23.16
CA ASN A 272 -26.57 8.89 23.32
C ASN A 272 -27.23 8.45 21.99
N LEU A 273 -27.09 9.23 20.91
CA LEU A 273 -27.62 8.92 19.59
C LEU A 273 -26.56 8.37 18.63
N LEU A 274 -25.28 8.36 19.02
CA LEU A 274 -24.19 7.90 18.17
C LEU A 274 -24.34 6.40 17.84
N PRO A 275 -24.39 6.00 16.55
CA PRO A 275 -24.49 4.59 16.14
C PRO A 275 -23.09 3.97 15.96
N TYR A 276 -22.57 3.33 17.01
CA TYR A 276 -21.21 2.75 17.02
C TYR A 276 -20.93 1.76 15.87
N ASN A 277 -21.92 0.97 15.48
CA ASN A 277 -21.83 0.00 14.38
C ASN A 277 -21.58 0.64 13.00
N ARG A 278 -21.85 1.94 12.85
CA ARG A 278 -21.61 2.69 11.61
C ARG A 278 -20.34 3.53 11.63
N VAL A 279 -19.66 3.60 12.78
CA VAL A 279 -18.43 4.37 12.92
C VAL A 279 -17.32 3.71 12.07
N PRO A 280 -16.76 4.43 11.08
CA PRO A 280 -15.67 3.89 10.26
C PRO A 280 -14.43 3.56 11.10
N SER A 281 -13.61 2.60 10.66
CA SER A 281 -12.46 2.09 11.43
C SER A 281 -11.45 3.19 11.82
N LEU A 282 -11.21 4.15 10.92
CA LEU A 282 -10.30 5.27 11.16
C LEU A 282 -10.88 6.27 12.17
N ALA A 283 -12.19 6.52 12.10
CA ALA A 283 -12.89 7.37 13.06
C ALA A 283 -12.94 6.68 14.44
N MET A 284 -13.12 5.36 14.47
CA MET A 284 -13.05 4.56 15.69
C MET A 284 -11.69 4.72 16.36
N LYS A 285 -10.60 4.57 15.60
CA LYS A 285 -9.24 4.78 16.10
C LYS A 285 -9.02 6.22 16.62
N LYS A 286 -9.49 7.22 15.88
CA LYS A 286 -9.28 8.65 16.20
C LYS A 286 -10.08 9.14 17.41
N TYR A 287 -11.32 8.69 17.55
CA TYR A 287 -12.27 9.24 18.53
C TYR A 287 -12.53 8.35 19.74
N LYS A 288 -11.89 7.17 19.83
CA LYS A 288 -12.11 6.22 20.93
C LYS A 288 -11.96 6.83 22.33
N GLU A 289 -10.98 7.70 22.56
CA GLU A 289 -10.79 8.34 23.86
C GLU A 289 -11.99 9.19 24.26
N PHE A 290 -12.61 9.86 23.28
CA PHE A 290 -13.82 10.63 23.49
C PHE A 290 -15.02 9.73 23.75
N PHE A 291 -15.15 8.60 23.04
CA PHE A 291 -16.22 7.61 23.30
C PHE A 291 -16.11 7.06 24.74
N THR A 292 -14.91 6.64 25.14
CA THR A 292 -14.65 6.17 26.51
C THR A 292 -14.93 7.24 27.55
N LYS A 293 -14.61 8.50 27.28
CA LYS A 293 -14.79 9.62 28.22
C LYS A 293 -16.24 10.09 28.35
N HIS A 294 -16.99 10.11 27.25
CA HIS A 294 -18.32 10.74 27.19
C HIS A 294 -19.49 9.75 27.12
N ASP A 295 -19.25 8.49 26.74
CA ASP A 295 -20.29 7.47 26.57
C ASP A 295 -19.75 6.05 26.88
N ASN A 296 -19.04 5.94 28.02
CA ASN A 296 -18.29 4.73 28.42
C ASN A 296 -19.13 3.45 28.43
N GLU A 297 -20.34 3.53 28.97
CA GLU A 297 -21.21 2.37 29.20
C GLU A 297 -21.70 1.77 27.87
N ARG A 298 -22.28 2.59 26.99
CA ARG A 298 -22.73 2.14 25.66
C ARG A 298 -21.56 1.71 24.78
N PHE A 299 -20.42 2.39 24.89
CA PHE A 299 -19.24 2.01 24.12
C PHE A 299 -18.72 0.63 24.56
N LYS A 300 -18.64 0.34 25.86
CA LYS A 300 -18.26 -1.00 26.36
C LYS A 300 -19.28 -2.06 25.96
N GLU A 301 -20.58 -1.77 26.08
CA GLU A 301 -21.64 -2.68 25.64
C GLU A 301 -21.50 -3.02 24.15
N TYR A 302 -21.21 -2.01 23.32
CA TYR A 302 -20.92 -2.20 21.91
C TYR A 302 -19.72 -3.13 21.68
N LEU A 303 -18.58 -2.89 22.36
CA LEU A 303 -17.40 -3.75 22.21
C LEU A 303 -17.68 -5.19 22.63
N ASP A 304 -18.44 -5.40 23.71
CA ASP A 304 -18.86 -6.74 24.15
C ASP A 304 -19.84 -7.40 23.16
N ASN A 305 -20.75 -6.63 22.55
CA ASN A 305 -21.60 -7.11 21.46
C ASN A 305 -20.78 -7.52 20.23
N VAL A 306 -19.69 -6.81 19.91
CA VAL A 306 -18.77 -7.19 18.85
C VAL A 306 -18.02 -8.48 19.20
N LYS A 307 -17.49 -8.62 20.43
CA LYS A 307 -16.83 -9.86 20.90
C LYS A 307 -17.74 -11.08 20.83
N THR A 308 -19.02 -10.90 21.17
CA THR A 308 -20.02 -11.97 21.14
C THR A 308 -20.61 -12.21 19.74
N GLY A 309 -20.18 -11.44 18.73
CA GLY A 309 -20.62 -11.58 17.34
C GLY A 309 -22.02 -11.03 17.05
N LYS A 310 -22.64 -10.32 18.01
CA LYS A 310 -23.94 -9.65 17.81
C LYS A 310 -23.82 -8.41 16.93
N GLU A 311 -22.67 -7.74 16.99
CA GLU A 311 -22.35 -6.58 16.17
C GLU A 311 -21.03 -6.77 15.41
N LYS A 312 -20.80 -5.89 14.43
CA LYS A 312 -19.58 -5.91 13.61
C LYS A 312 -18.89 -4.56 13.70
N ILE A 313 -17.58 -4.61 13.95
CA ILE A 313 -16.73 -3.43 13.87
C ILE A 313 -16.18 -3.28 12.45
N ALA A 314 -16.05 -2.04 11.98
CA ALA A 314 -15.35 -1.74 10.74
C ALA A 314 -13.83 -1.96 10.94
N ALA A 315 -13.21 -2.69 10.00
CA ALA A 315 -11.76 -2.91 9.97
C ALA A 315 -11.14 -2.60 8.59
N GLY A 316 -11.94 -2.55 7.51
CA GLY A 316 -11.43 -2.57 6.14
C GLY A 316 -10.58 -1.37 5.71
N ALA A 317 -10.69 -0.20 6.37
CA ALA A 317 -9.86 0.95 6.02
C ALA A 317 -8.52 1.00 6.76
N LEU A 318 -8.33 0.19 7.83
CA LEU A 318 -7.06 0.12 8.55
C LEU A 318 -6.21 -1.00 8.01
N LEU A 319 -4.91 -0.76 8.00
CA LEU A 319 -3.89 -1.70 7.61
C LEU A 319 -3.43 -2.56 8.80
N PRO A 320 -2.98 -3.82 8.58
CA PRO A 320 -2.52 -4.73 9.65
C PRO A 320 -1.55 -4.09 10.65
N HIS A 321 -0.54 -3.37 10.14
CA HIS A 321 0.48 -2.72 10.98
C HIS A 321 -0.09 -1.51 11.76
N GLU A 322 -1.10 -0.82 11.22
CA GLU A 322 -1.78 0.27 11.92
C GLU A 322 -2.63 -0.23 13.09
N ILE A 323 -3.21 -1.43 12.96
CA ILE A 323 -3.98 -2.09 14.01
C ILE A 323 -3.03 -2.48 15.15
N ILE A 324 -1.94 -3.19 14.83
CA ILE A 324 -0.95 -3.63 15.84
C ILE A 324 -0.30 -2.45 16.55
N ARG A 325 -0.03 -1.34 15.85
CA ARG A 325 0.49 -0.11 16.47
C ARG A 325 -0.44 0.45 17.55
N SER A 326 -1.74 0.21 17.43
CA SER A 326 -2.78 0.68 18.37
C SER A 326 -2.92 -0.22 19.62
N LEU A 327 -2.11 -1.29 19.74
CA LEU A 327 -2.10 -2.17 20.94
C LEU A 327 -1.42 -1.54 22.16
N LYS A 328 -0.74 -0.40 21.98
CA LYS A 328 -0.04 0.33 23.06
C LYS A 328 -0.94 1.37 23.74
N ASP A 329 -2.19 1.48 23.31
CA ASP A 329 -3.09 2.52 23.76
C ASP A 329 -3.64 2.24 25.17
N GLU A 330 -4.16 3.28 25.84
CA GLU A 330 -4.57 3.24 27.26
C GLU A 330 -5.70 2.25 27.58
N ASP A 331 -6.48 1.82 26.59
CA ASP A 331 -7.55 0.82 26.70
C ASP A 331 -7.05 -0.63 26.70
N GLY A 332 -5.73 -0.83 26.64
CA GLY A 332 -5.13 -2.16 26.57
C GLY A 332 -5.24 -2.81 25.18
N GLY A 333 -5.66 -2.06 24.15
CA GLY A 333 -5.69 -2.54 22.77
C GLY A 333 -6.97 -3.29 22.38
N GLU A 334 -8.03 -3.21 23.17
CA GLU A 334 -9.28 -3.97 22.95
C GLU A 334 -9.91 -3.73 21.57
N VAL A 335 -9.98 -2.46 21.14
CA VAL A 335 -10.49 -2.10 19.80
C VAL A 335 -9.61 -2.72 18.71
N ALA A 336 -8.29 -2.74 18.91
CA ALA A 336 -7.34 -3.30 17.94
C ALA A 336 -7.48 -4.83 17.83
N GLU A 337 -7.68 -5.54 18.95
CA GLU A 337 -7.95 -6.99 18.97
C GLU A 337 -9.21 -7.35 18.16
N LEU A 338 -10.28 -6.57 18.32
CA LEU A 338 -11.53 -6.76 17.58
C LEU A 338 -11.38 -6.44 16.08
N GLN A 339 -10.69 -5.35 15.75
CA GLN A 339 -10.42 -4.98 14.37
C GLN A 339 -9.51 -6.00 13.66
N TRP A 340 -8.51 -6.54 14.36
CA TRP A 340 -7.66 -7.61 13.86
C TRP A 340 -8.45 -8.87 13.57
N SER A 341 -9.25 -9.33 14.54
CA SER A 341 -10.07 -10.54 14.39
C SER A 341 -11.01 -10.42 13.18
N ARG A 342 -11.67 -9.26 13.03
CA ARG A 342 -12.52 -8.96 11.88
C ARG A 342 -11.76 -9.02 10.54
N MET A 343 -10.56 -8.44 10.50
CA MET A 343 -9.71 -8.44 9.31
C MET A 343 -9.30 -9.87 8.93
N VAL A 344 -8.83 -10.67 9.89
CA VAL A 344 -8.45 -12.07 9.67
C VAL A 344 -9.63 -12.87 9.13
N GLU A 345 -10.83 -12.69 9.67
CA GLU A 345 -12.04 -13.33 9.15
C GLU A 345 -12.38 -12.94 7.70
N ASP A 346 -12.28 -11.65 7.36
CA ASP A 346 -12.54 -11.19 6.00
C ASP A 346 -11.55 -11.75 4.99
N VAL A 347 -10.27 -11.79 5.37
CA VAL A 347 -9.21 -12.33 4.53
C VAL A 347 -9.33 -13.86 4.43
N ALA A 348 -9.67 -14.55 5.52
CA ALA A 348 -9.85 -16.00 5.55
C ALA A 348 -10.97 -16.45 4.61
N LYS A 349 -12.06 -15.69 4.50
CA LYS A 349 -13.17 -15.98 3.56
C LYS A 349 -12.73 -16.00 2.09
N LYS A 350 -11.68 -15.26 1.73
CA LYS A 350 -11.09 -15.28 0.38
C LYS A 350 -10.28 -16.57 0.11
N GLY A 351 -9.74 -17.20 1.16
CA GLY A 351 -9.29 -18.60 1.14
C GLY A 351 -7.98 -18.90 0.38
N LYS A 352 -7.17 -17.90 -0.01
CA LYS A 352 -5.99 -18.11 -0.88
C LYS A 352 -4.66 -18.32 -0.15
N LEU A 353 -4.58 -18.02 1.15
CA LEU A 353 -3.31 -18.07 1.92
C LEU A 353 -3.11 -19.34 2.77
N LYS A 354 -3.93 -20.37 2.56
CA LYS A 354 -4.04 -21.58 3.41
C LYS A 354 -2.74 -22.35 3.67
N ASN A 355 -1.80 -22.44 2.72
CA ASN A 355 -0.55 -23.19 2.91
C ASN A 355 0.65 -22.26 2.73
N SER A 356 0.70 -21.19 3.52
CA SER A 356 1.76 -20.19 3.41
C SER A 356 2.60 -20.16 4.67
N ILE A 357 3.80 -19.61 4.59
CA ILE A 357 4.62 -19.33 5.76
C ILE A 357 5.36 -18.02 5.57
N ALA A 358 5.55 -17.29 6.67
CA ALA A 358 6.32 -16.06 6.67
C ALA A 358 7.70 -16.27 7.29
N VAL A 359 8.71 -15.68 6.66
CA VAL A 359 10.03 -15.43 7.21
C VAL A 359 10.04 -13.97 7.65
N CYS A 360 10.09 -13.73 8.95
CA CYS A 360 9.94 -12.39 9.52
C CYS A 360 11.30 -11.82 9.89
N ASP A 361 11.65 -10.68 9.29
CA ASP A 361 12.77 -9.88 9.75
C ASP A 361 12.34 -8.91 10.85
N VAL A 362 13.02 -9.03 11.99
CA VAL A 362 12.84 -8.22 13.20
C VAL A 362 14.18 -7.63 13.67
N SER A 363 15.13 -7.50 12.74
CA SER A 363 16.45 -6.91 12.94
C SER A 363 16.39 -5.42 13.32
N LYS A 364 17.54 -4.88 13.74
CA LYS A 364 17.65 -3.46 14.11
C LYS A 364 17.40 -2.50 12.96
N SER A 365 17.75 -2.87 11.73
CA SER A 365 17.46 -2.07 10.53
C SER A 365 15.95 -1.97 10.30
N MET A 366 15.17 -2.98 10.68
CA MET A 366 13.71 -2.95 10.59
C MET A 366 13.02 -1.99 11.59
N ILE A 367 13.74 -1.39 12.56
CA ILE A 367 13.13 -0.51 13.58
C ILE A 367 12.28 0.59 12.94
N GLY A 368 11.04 0.74 13.43
CA GLY A 368 10.05 1.68 12.93
C GLY A 368 8.88 0.97 12.25
N ILE A 369 8.29 1.62 11.24
CA ILE A 369 7.19 1.06 10.44
C ILE A 369 7.55 -0.29 9.79
N PRO A 370 8.76 -0.51 9.24
CA PRO A 370 9.10 -1.79 8.61
C PRO A 370 8.94 -3.00 9.55
N MET A 371 9.38 -2.90 10.80
CA MET A 371 9.21 -3.95 11.81
C MET A 371 7.73 -4.16 12.17
N GLU A 372 6.94 -3.07 12.28
CA GLU A 372 5.49 -3.19 12.51
C GLU A 372 4.82 -3.97 11.36
N VAL A 373 5.22 -3.69 10.13
CA VAL A 373 4.71 -4.38 8.93
C VAL A 373 5.14 -5.85 8.89
N SER A 374 6.42 -6.14 9.14
CA SER A 374 6.96 -7.51 9.17
C SER A 374 6.24 -8.37 10.21
N VAL A 375 6.08 -7.85 11.43
CA VAL A 375 5.36 -8.53 12.52
C VAL A 375 3.89 -8.74 12.15
N ALA A 376 3.23 -7.71 11.62
CA ALA A 376 1.82 -7.78 11.26
C ALA A 376 1.55 -8.78 10.14
N LEU A 377 2.28 -8.69 9.03
CA LEU A 377 2.12 -9.62 7.91
C LEU A 377 2.51 -11.05 8.31
N GLY A 378 3.57 -11.21 9.11
CA GLY A 378 3.98 -12.51 9.63
C GLY A 378 2.88 -13.19 10.46
N LEU A 379 2.24 -12.44 11.35
CA LEU A 379 1.09 -12.90 12.11
C LEU A 379 -0.11 -13.21 11.23
N LEU A 380 -0.42 -12.32 10.28
CA LEU A 380 -1.55 -12.50 9.38
C LEU A 380 -1.39 -13.78 8.54
N VAL A 381 -0.23 -14.01 7.94
CA VAL A 381 0.09 -15.25 7.20
C VAL A 381 -0.08 -16.48 8.10
N SER A 382 0.44 -16.40 9.33
CA SER A 382 0.42 -17.47 10.31
C SER A 382 -1.00 -17.85 10.75
N GLU A 383 -1.89 -16.88 10.94
CA GLU A 383 -3.29 -17.11 11.36
C GLU A 383 -4.19 -17.57 10.21
N LEU A 384 -3.92 -17.11 8.99
CA LEU A 384 -4.67 -17.49 7.78
C LEU A 384 -4.26 -18.86 7.21
N SER A 385 -3.11 -19.37 7.61
CA SER A 385 -2.64 -20.68 7.21
C SER A 385 -3.41 -21.79 7.95
N GLU A 386 -3.52 -22.94 7.30
CA GLU A 386 -4.13 -24.17 7.79
C GLU A 386 -3.07 -25.04 8.48
N GLU A 387 -3.52 -26.02 9.26
CA GLU A 387 -2.61 -27.03 9.80
C GLU A 387 -1.92 -27.79 8.65
N PRO A 388 -0.61 -28.05 8.73
CA PRO A 388 0.23 -27.98 9.92
C PRO A 388 1.03 -26.67 10.05
N TRP A 389 0.77 -25.65 9.22
CA TRP A 389 1.55 -24.40 9.19
C TRP A 389 0.95 -23.29 10.04
N LYS A 390 -0.34 -23.41 10.37
CA LYS A 390 -1.05 -22.48 11.25
C LYS A 390 -0.27 -22.19 12.52
N GLY A 391 -0.20 -20.89 12.86
CA GLY A 391 0.47 -20.41 14.05
C GLY A 391 2.00 -20.50 14.00
N LYS A 392 2.63 -20.63 12.82
CA LYS A 392 4.09 -20.77 12.69
C LYS A 392 4.70 -19.73 11.77
N VAL A 393 5.91 -19.31 12.12
CA VAL A 393 6.76 -18.39 11.36
C VAL A 393 8.22 -18.84 11.42
N ILE A 394 9.02 -18.38 10.47
CA ILE A 394 10.47 -18.62 10.43
C ILE A 394 11.20 -17.32 10.75
N THR A 395 12.30 -17.41 11.50
CA THR A 395 13.16 -16.25 11.77
C THR A 395 14.00 -15.86 10.57
N PHE A 396 14.15 -14.56 10.33
CA PHE A 396 15.15 -14.03 9.42
C PHE A 396 16.52 -14.04 10.14
N SER A 397 17.28 -15.12 9.94
CA SER A 397 18.60 -15.27 10.52
C SER A 397 19.48 -16.25 9.73
N ARG A 398 20.79 -16.21 9.99
CA ARG A 398 21.79 -17.10 9.37
C ARG A 398 21.49 -18.59 9.63
N ASN A 399 20.78 -18.85 10.73
CA ASN A 399 20.34 -20.17 11.16
C ASN A 399 18.83 -20.08 11.41
N PRO A 400 18.02 -20.05 10.34
CA PRO A 400 16.58 -19.83 10.47
C PRO A 400 15.94 -20.96 11.27
N GLU A 401 15.04 -20.59 12.18
CA GLU A 401 14.32 -21.50 13.06
C GLU A 401 12.81 -21.36 12.84
N LEU A 402 12.11 -22.49 12.87
CA LEU A 402 10.65 -22.53 12.77
C LEU A 402 10.05 -22.41 14.18
N HIS A 403 9.41 -21.28 14.46
CA HIS A 403 8.74 -21.02 15.73
C HIS A 403 7.23 -21.22 15.61
N LYS A 404 6.64 -21.77 16.67
CA LYS A 404 5.20 -21.71 16.90
C LYS A 404 4.94 -20.46 17.73
N ILE A 405 4.09 -19.56 17.24
CA ILE A 405 3.73 -18.33 17.93
C ILE A 405 2.92 -18.69 19.18
N GLU A 406 3.32 -18.13 20.32
CA GLU A 406 2.66 -18.31 21.61
C GLU A 406 1.95 -17.02 22.03
N GLY A 407 0.87 -17.17 22.80
CA GLY A 407 0.07 -16.06 23.33
C GLY A 407 -1.40 -16.09 22.90
N ASP A 408 -2.27 -15.68 23.83
CA ASP A 408 -3.73 -15.67 23.62
C ASP A 408 -4.24 -14.34 23.03
N THR A 409 -3.51 -13.24 23.29
CA THR A 409 -3.85 -11.90 22.79
C THR A 409 -2.97 -11.52 21.60
N LEU A 410 -3.47 -10.66 20.70
CA LEU A 410 -2.67 -10.08 19.62
C LEU A 410 -1.43 -9.38 20.18
N LYS A 411 -1.55 -8.71 21.32
CA LYS A 411 -0.38 -8.12 22.01
C LYS A 411 0.68 -9.16 22.36
N ALA A 412 0.31 -10.27 22.99
CA ALA A 412 1.27 -11.32 23.34
C ALA A 412 1.92 -11.94 22.10
N LYS A 413 1.12 -12.22 21.05
CA LYS A 413 1.61 -12.77 19.78
C LYS A 413 2.56 -11.82 19.06
N THR A 414 2.24 -10.53 19.00
CA THR A 414 3.11 -9.51 18.39
C THR A 414 4.41 -9.33 19.16
N GLU A 415 4.37 -9.34 20.49
CA GLU A 415 5.56 -9.31 21.32
C GLU A 415 6.43 -10.56 21.15
N PHE A 416 5.83 -11.74 21.00
CA PHE A 416 6.55 -12.97 20.72
C PHE A 416 7.37 -12.84 19.43
N VAL A 417 6.73 -12.43 18.33
CA VAL A 417 7.39 -12.27 17.03
C VAL A 417 8.50 -11.21 17.09
N ARG A 418 8.28 -10.08 17.78
CA ARG A 418 9.30 -9.02 17.94
C ARG A 418 10.54 -9.44 18.72
N LYS A 419 10.39 -10.38 19.66
CA LYS A 419 11.47 -10.84 20.54
C LYS A 419 12.19 -12.06 19.96
N MET A 420 11.78 -12.56 18.79
CA MET A 420 12.48 -13.67 18.15
C MET A 420 13.92 -13.27 17.87
N ASP A 421 14.83 -14.24 18.01
CA ASP A 421 16.23 -14.04 17.70
C ASP A 421 16.38 -13.76 16.20
N TRP A 422 17.03 -12.65 15.89
CA TRP A 422 17.41 -12.26 14.54
C TRP A 422 18.92 -12.37 14.39
N GLY A 423 19.35 -12.76 13.18
CA GLY A 423 20.74 -12.71 12.76
C GLY A 423 20.78 -11.86 11.50
N ALA A 424 21.73 -10.94 11.38
CA ALA A 424 21.76 -9.87 10.38
C ALA A 424 21.54 -10.28 8.90
N ASN A 425 21.61 -11.57 8.56
CA ASN A 425 21.39 -12.11 7.21
C ASN A 425 20.55 -13.40 7.27
N THR A 426 19.93 -13.83 6.17
CA THR A 426 19.20 -15.12 6.08
C THR A 426 19.74 -16.05 5.00
N ASP A 427 19.88 -17.33 5.34
CA ASP A 427 20.20 -18.40 4.40
C ASP A 427 18.91 -19.07 3.91
N PHE A 428 18.48 -18.74 2.69
CA PHE A 428 17.23 -19.29 2.13
C PHE A 428 17.27 -20.79 1.92
N GLN A 429 18.43 -21.39 1.61
CA GLN A 429 18.48 -22.85 1.52
C GLN A 429 18.08 -23.47 2.86
N LYS A 430 18.57 -22.90 3.97
CA LYS A 430 18.18 -23.34 5.32
C LYS A 430 16.70 -23.10 5.63
N VAL A 431 16.07 -22.05 5.11
CA VAL A 431 14.62 -21.84 5.22
C VAL A 431 13.85 -23.00 4.57
N PHE A 432 14.19 -23.32 3.32
CA PHE A 432 13.56 -24.44 2.60
C PHE A 432 13.82 -25.80 3.26
N ASP A 433 15.01 -25.95 3.81
CA ASP A 433 15.45 -27.10 4.58
C ASP A 433 14.63 -27.27 5.87
N GLN A 434 14.30 -26.19 6.60
CA GLN A 434 13.41 -26.24 7.76
C GLN A 434 11.99 -26.68 7.38
N ILE A 435 11.44 -26.11 6.30
CA ILE A 435 10.12 -26.49 5.76
C ILE A 435 10.12 -27.97 5.41
N LEU A 436 11.15 -28.44 4.71
CA LEU A 436 11.27 -29.83 4.29
C LEU A 436 11.42 -30.76 5.51
N LEU A 437 12.33 -30.46 6.44
CA LEU A 437 12.54 -31.22 7.67
C LEU A 437 11.24 -31.37 8.47
N TYR A 438 10.52 -30.27 8.66
CA TYR A 438 9.23 -30.27 9.34
C TYR A 438 8.20 -31.11 8.58
N SER A 439 8.15 -30.98 7.26
CA SER A 439 7.22 -31.71 6.40
C SER A 439 7.44 -33.21 6.46
N VAL A 440 8.69 -33.68 6.34
CA VAL A 440 8.99 -35.11 6.44
C VAL A 440 8.76 -35.62 7.87
N LYS A 441 9.18 -34.87 8.91
CA LYS A 441 9.01 -35.26 10.32
C LYS A 441 7.53 -35.46 10.69
N ASN A 442 6.65 -34.58 10.20
CA ASN A 442 5.22 -34.61 10.51
C ASN A 442 4.39 -35.35 9.45
N LYS A 443 5.04 -36.00 8.46
CA LYS A 443 4.38 -36.74 7.37
C LYS A 443 3.33 -35.91 6.63
N VAL A 444 3.67 -34.66 6.33
CA VAL A 444 2.79 -33.72 5.64
C VAL A 444 2.50 -34.25 4.23
N SER A 445 1.24 -34.18 3.81
CA SER A 445 0.84 -34.63 2.48
C SER A 445 1.39 -33.69 1.40
N LYS A 446 1.42 -34.13 0.14
CA LYS A 446 1.87 -33.30 -0.98
C LYS A 446 1.04 -32.02 -1.12
N ASP A 447 -0.27 -32.11 -0.88
CA ASP A 447 -1.19 -30.97 -0.96
C ASP A 447 -1.10 -30.05 0.25
N GLY A 448 -0.69 -30.59 1.41
CA GLY A 448 -0.46 -29.84 2.65
C GLY A 448 0.91 -29.20 2.75
N LEU A 449 1.80 -29.37 1.76
CA LEU A 449 3.09 -28.69 1.72
C LEU A 449 2.88 -27.17 1.57
N VAL A 450 3.80 -26.38 2.13
CA VAL A 450 3.85 -24.93 1.88
C VAL A 450 3.85 -24.68 0.37
N LYS A 451 2.92 -23.84 -0.07
CA LYS A 451 2.82 -23.35 -1.45
C LYS A 451 3.63 -22.08 -1.65
N ARG A 452 3.69 -21.22 -0.63
CA ARG A 452 4.30 -19.90 -0.71
C ARG A 452 5.05 -19.50 0.56
N VAL A 453 6.25 -18.98 0.40
CA VAL A 453 7.10 -18.43 1.45
C VAL A 453 7.17 -16.92 1.28
N PHE A 454 6.70 -16.17 2.26
CA PHE A 454 6.78 -14.71 2.28
C PHE A 454 8.00 -14.27 3.06
N VAL A 455 8.94 -13.59 2.41
CA VAL A 455 10.15 -13.05 3.03
C VAL A 455 9.90 -11.57 3.30
N LEU A 456 9.71 -11.21 4.56
CA LEU A 456 9.38 -9.86 5.00
C LEU A 456 10.66 -9.21 5.56
N SER A 457 11.36 -8.42 4.75
CA SER A 457 12.69 -7.88 5.10
C SER A 457 12.99 -6.54 4.41
N ASP A 458 14.06 -5.88 4.85
CA ASP A 458 14.69 -4.74 4.15
C ASP A 458 15.65 -5.16 3.02
N MET A 459 15.71 -6.46 2.71
CA MET A 459 16.44 -7.05 1.58
C MET A 459 17.97 -7.04 1.72
N GLU A 460 18.51 -6.98 2.95
CA GLU A 460 19.93 -7.26 3.20
C GLU A 460 20.26 -8.76 2.99
N PHE A 461 20.54 -9.14 1.74
CA PHE A 461 20.87 -10.52 1.40
C PHE A 461 22.35 -10.83 1.54
N ASP A 462 22.63 -12.04 2.01
CA ASP A 462 23.93 -12.67 1.82
C ASP A 462 23.92 -13.77 0.75
N GLN A 463 25.07 -13.88 0.08
CA GLN A 463 25.40 -14.85 -0.95
C GLN A 463 25.00 -16.25 -0.47
N ALA A 464 24.08 -16.89 -1.19
CA ALA A 464 23.88 -18.33 -1.08
C ALA A 464 25.18 -19.00 -1.57
N ASN A 465 26.11 -19.22 -0.65
CA ASN A 465 27.26 -20.05 -0.92
C ASN A 465 26.76 -21.49 -0.88
N GLY A 466 26.62 -22.09 -2.06
CA GLY A 466 26.46 -23.52 -2.26
C GLY A 466 27.67 -24.31 -1.74
N LYS A 467 27.99 -24.21 -0.45
CA LYS A 467 28.87 -25.18 0.21
C LYS A 467 28.03 -26.41 0.50
N ARG A 468 28.25 -27.44 -0.32
CA ARG A 468 27.76 -28.82 -0.06
C ARG A 468 28.33 -29.31 1.27
N ASP A 469 27.61 -29.13 2.38
CA ASP A 469 27.67 -30.05 3.52
C ASP A 469 26.64 -29.74 4.62
N GLU A 470 26.37 -30.73 5.48
CA GLU A 470 25.48 -30.80 6.67
C GLU A 470 24.01 -31.26 6.47
N PHE A 471 23.29 -30.86 5.42
CA PHE A 471 21.84 -31.14 5.36
C PHE A 471 21.50 -32.63 5.12
N GLN A 472 22.28 -33.32 4.27
CA GLN A 472 22.10 -34.77 4.06
C GLN A 472 22.26 -35.57 5.35
N THR A 473 23.14 -35.13 6.26
CA THR A 473 23.40 -35.80 7.54
C THR A 473 22.24 -35.67 8.52
N LYS A 474 21.53 -34.52 8.57
CA LYS A 474 20.41 -34.28 9.50
C LYS A 474 19.09 -34.93 9.06
N VAL A 475 18.78 -34.92 7.76
CA VAL A 475 17.58 -35.59 7.22
C VAL A 475 17.80 -37.10 7.22
N TYR A 476 18.80 -37.63 6.49
CA TYR A 476 18.97 -39.08 6.35
C TYR A 476 19.53 -39.76 7.60
N GLY A 477 20.32 -39.07 8.43
CA GLY A 477 20.80 -39.62 9.70
C GLY A 477 19.69 -39.89 10.72
N ARG A 478 18.54 -39.20 10.62
CA ARG A 478 17.37 -39.42 11.48
C ARG A 478 16.35 -40.38 10.88
N PHE A 479 16.21 -40.42 9.54
CA PHE A 479 15.25 -41.29 8.85
C PHE A 479 15.67 -42.78 8.75
N VAL A 480 16.95 -43.11 8.95
CA VAL A 480 17.41 -44.52 9.00
C VAL A 480 17.17 -45.19 10.37
N VAL A 481 16.73 -44.45 11.40
CA VAL A 481 16.70 -44.93 12.79
C VAL A 481 15.28 -45.18 13.29
N HIS A 482 14.49 -46.01 12.61
CA HIS A 482 13.24 -46.56 13.16
C HIS A 482 13.08 -48.04 12.78
N SER A 483 14.05 -48.89 13.13
CA SER A 483 13.86 -50.33 13.18
C SER A 483 14.64 -50.93 14.35
N ASN A 484 14.01 -51.88 15.05
CA ASN A 484 14.48 -52.53 16.28
C ASN A 484 15.78 -53.35 16.11
N CYS A 485 16.93 -52.69 15.93
CA CYS A 485 18.22 -53.36 15.78
C CYS A 485 19.20 -52.97 16.90
N THR A 486 20.07 -53.91 17.27
CA THR A 486 21.04 -53.74 18.36
C THR A 486 22.20 -52.80 17.97
N TRP A 487 22.93 -52.27 18.96
CA TRP A 487 23.99 -51.28 18.74
C TRP A 487 25.15 -51.77 17.85
N LYS A 488 25.46 -53.07 17.84
CA LYS A 488 26.52 -53.65 17.00
C LYS A 488 26.13 -53.73 15.52
N GLU A 489 24.92 -54.22 15.23
CA GLU A 489 24.39 -54.32 13.86
C GLU A 489 24.21 -52.93 13.21
N ARG A 490 23.99 -51.89 14.03
CA ARG A 490 23.92 -50.48 13.61
C ARG A 490 25.25 -49.94 13.09
N HIS A 491 26.37 -50.36 13.66
CA HIS A 491 27.69 -49.82 13.31
C HIS A 491 28.24 -50.42 12.02
N GLU A 492 28.02 -51.71 11.77
CA GLU A 492 28.48 -52.37 10.54
C GLU A 492 27.70 -51.92 9.30
N LYS A 493 26.37 -51.82 9.38
CA LYS A 493 25.54 -51.30 8.27
C LYS A 493 25.81 -49.84 7.93
N MET A 494 26.13 -49.00 8.93
CA MET A 494 26.54 -47.62 8.68
C MET A 494 27.87 -47.55 7.93
N ASP A 495 28.80 -48.47 8.20
CA ASP A 495 30.14 -48.45 7.63
C ASP A 495 30.16 -49.02 6.20
N GLU A 496 29.31 -50.01 5.89
CA GLU A 496 29.10 -50.53 4.52
C GLU A 496 28.38 -49.52 3.61
N ASN A 497 27.27 -48.93 4.08
CA ASN A 497 26.57 -47.89 3.31
C ASN A 497 27.45 -46.65 3.11
N ARG A 498 28.29 -46.28 4.09
CA ARG A 498 29.27 -45.20 3.95
C ARG A 498 30.32 -45.51 2.89
N LYS A 499 30.79 -46.76 2.78
CA LYS A 499 31.77 -47.20 1.77
C LYS A 499 31.18 -47.18 0.35
N GLU A 500 29.93 -47.60 0.19
CA GLU A 500 29.20 -47.51 -1.09
C GLU A 500 28.92 -46.05 -1.48
N TRP A 501 28.63 -45.19 -0.51
CA TRP A 501 28.40 -43.76 -0.71
C TRP A 501 29.66 -42.98 -1.07
N VAL A 502 30.82 -43.29 -0.49
CA VAL A 502 32.12 -42.70 -0.90
C VAL A 502 32.47 -43.10 -2.34
N LYS A 503 32.07 -44.29 -2.76
CA LYS A 503 32.26 -44.80 -4.13
C LYS A 503 31.34 -44.10 -5.15
N ASN A 504 30.07 -43.87 -4.79
CA ASN A 504 29.10 -43.18 -5.64
C ASN A 504 29.21 -41.63 -5.59
N GLY A 505 29.66 -41.07 -4.46
CA GLY A 505 29.90 -39.64 -4.28
C GLY A 505 31.01 -39.10 -5.17
N LYS A 506 32.05 -39.92 -5.45
CA LYS A 506 33.09 -39.58 -6.45
C LYS A 506 32.58 -39.54 -7.89
N ALA A 507 31.50 -40.25 -8.22
CA ALA A 507 30.88 -40.20 -9.55
C ALA A 507 29.96 -38.97 -9.71
N ILE A 508 29.29 -38.54 -8.63
CA ILE A 508 28.45 -37.32 -8.59
C ILE A 508 29.30 -36.04 -8.62
N MET A 509 30.55 -36.08 -8.14
CA MET A 509 31.49 -34.96 -8.23
C MET A 509 31.89 -34.55 -9.66
N LYS A 510 31.48 -35.32 -10.68
CA LYS A 510 31.85 -35.07 -12.09
C LYS A 510 30.78 -34.29 -12.90
N MET A 511 29.66 -33.88 -12.30
CA MET A 511 28.59 -33.16 -13.03
C MET A 511 28.42 -31.70 -12.55
N ALA A 512 28.35 -30.83 -13.58
CA ALA A 512 27.95 -29.42 -13.70
C ALA A 512 27.69 -28.58 -12.44
N TRP A 513 28.06 -27.30 -12.51
CA TRP A 513 27.60 -26.24 -11.61
C TRP A 513 26.06 -26.29 -11.50
N GLU A 514 25.53 -26.56 -10.30
CA GLU A 514 24.09 -26.47 -9.98
C GLU A 514 23.84 -25.13 -9.28
N THR A 515 22.73 -24.48 -9.60
CA THR A 515 22.23 -23.29 -8.90
C THR A 515 21.62 -23.66 -7.55
N ASP A 516 21.52 -22.70 -6.62
CA ASP A 516 20.94 -22.94 -5.28
C ASP A 516 19.49 -23.46 -5.36
N TYR A 517 18.73 -23.01 -6.36
CA TYR A 517 17.35 -23.44 -6.56
C TYR A 517 17.26 -24.88 -7.07
N GLU A 518 18.17 -25.32 -7.95
CA GLU A 518 18.24 -26.72 -8.41
C GLU A 518 18.58 -27.67 -7.25
N VAL A 519 19.44 -27.24 -6.32
CA VAL A 519 19.72 -27.99 -5.09
C VAL A 519 18.47 -28.15 -4.23
N ILE A 520 17.67 -27.10 -4.06
CA ILE A 520 16.40 -27.15 -3.31
C ILE A 520 15.41 -28.09 -4.00
N GLN A 521 15.22 -27.97 -5.32
CA GLN A 521 14.33 -28.84 -6.09
C GLN A 521 14.70 -30.30 -5.97
N ARG A 522 16.00 -30.62 -6.01
CA ARG A 522 16.50 -31.99 -5.80
C ARG A 522 16.17 -32.50 -4.41
N LYS A 523 16.46 -31.73 -3.35
CA LYS A 523 16.15 -32.10 -1.95
C LYS A 523 14.67 -32.43 -1.76
N TYR A 524 13.77 -31.62 -2.32
CA TYR A 524 12.32 -31.84 -2.23
C TYR A 524 11.89 -33.10 -2.98
N ARG A 525 12.43 -33.32 -4.18
CA ARG A 525 12.17 -34.51 -5.00
C ARG A 525 12.63 -35.79 -4.31
N ASP A 526 13.82 -35.78 -3.72
CA ASP A 526 14.41 -36.91 -2.99
C ASP A 526 13.55 -37.30 -1.76
N CYS A 527 12.80 -36.35 -1.20
CA CYS A 527 11.85 -36.57 -0.09
C CYS A 527 10.41 -36.86 -0.55
N GLY A 528 10.17 -37.01 -1.86
CA GLY A 528 8.86 -37.38 -2.43
C GLY A 528 7.92 -36.22 -2.74
N TYR A 529 8.37 -34.97 -2.65
CA TYR A 529 7.60 -33.77 -3.03
C TYR A 529 7.93 -33.36 -4.47
N CYS A 530 6.89 -33.15 -5.28
CA CYS A 530 7.05 -32.78 -6.70
C CYS A 530 7.09 -31.27 -6.94
N ARG A 531 6.90 -30.45 -5.89
CA ARG A 531 6.83 -28.99 -5.96
C ARG A 531 7.71 -28.39 -4.88
N VAL A 532 8.35 -27.28 -5.22
CA VAL A 532 9.04 -26.40 -4.27
C VAL A 532 8.13 -25.20 -4.03
N PRO A 533 8.03 -24.70 -2.78
CA PRO A 533 7.28 -23.48 -2.50
C PRO A 533 7.75 -22.28 -3.37
N GLU A 534 6.81 -21.46 -3.81
CA GLU A 534 7.08 -20.15 -4.41
C GLU A 534 7.64 -19.18 -3.36
N ILE A 535 8.51 -18.26 -3.75
CA ILE A 535 9.05 -17.23 -2.85
C ILE A 535 8.48 -15.88 -3.21
N VAL A 536 7.97 -15.15 -2.22
CA VAL A 536 7.59 -13.74 -2.35
C VAL A 536 8.54 -12.92 -1.51
N PHE A 537 9.41 -12.16 -2.17
CA PHE A 537 10.22 -11.16 -1.50
C PHE A 537 9.42 -9.89 -1.31
N TRP A 538 9.23 -9.50 -0.06
CA TRP A 538 8.53 -8.28 0.30
C TRP A 538 9.51 -7.31 0.92
N ASN A 539 9.90 -6.30 0.13
CA ASN A 539 10.79 -5.26 0.56
C ASN A 539 10.06 -4.22 1.42
N LEU A 540 10.53 -4.01 2.64
CA LEU A 540 9.92 -3.11 3.61
C LEU A 540 10.74 -1.84 3.87
N ARG A 541 11.92 -1.70 3.25
CA ARG A 541 12.83 -0.56 3.43
C ARG A 541 13.62 -0.26 2.14
N ASN A 542 14.18 0.93 2.01
CA ASN A 542 14.94 1.28 0.80
C ASN A 542 16.16 0.38 0.70
N SER A 543 16.37 -0.23 -0.46
CA SER A 543 17.55 -1.06 -0.72
C SER A 543 18.06 -0.78 -2.14
N SER A 544 19.35 -1.03 -2.36
CA SER A 544 19.98 -0.89 -3.69
C SER A 544 20.04 -2.23 -4.44
N SER A 545 19.44 -3.29 -3.90
CA SER A 545 19.68 -4.68 -4.34
C SER A 545 18.42 -5.40 -4.79
N THR A 546 18.50 -6.08 -5.93
CA THR A 546 17.39 -6.87 -6.48
C THR A 546 17.71 -8.36 -6.39
N PRO A 547 16.91 -9.18 -5.67
CA PRO A 547 17.24 -10.59 -5.44
C PRO A 547 17.20 -11.45 -6.71
N VAL A 548 16.37 -11.05 -7.69
CA VAL A 548 16.10 -11.83 -8.90
C VAL A 548 15.90 -10.94 -10.12
N VAL A 549 16.01 -11.54 -11.30
CA VAL A 549 15.71 -10.88 -12.57
C VAL A 549 14.20 -10.85 -12.83
N ALA A 550 13.74 -9.88 -13.65
CA ALA A 550 12.32 -9.60 -13.90
C ALA A 550 11.47 -10.82 -14.35
N THR A 551 12.08 -11.79 -15.03
CA THR A 551 11.40 -12.95 -15.62
C THR A 551 11.58 -14.25 -14.83
N GLN A 552 12.16 -14.22 -13.62
CA GLN A 552 12.45 -15.44 -12.87
C GLN A 552 11.16 -16.12 -12.38
N ASN A 553 10.93 -17.35 -12.84
CA ASN A 553 9.72 -18.09 -12.51
C ASN A 553 9.72 -18.60 -11.06
N GLY A 554 8.57 -18.54 -10.39
CA GLY A 554 8.38 -19.00 -9.01
C GLY A 554 8.87 -18.03 -7.94
N VAL A 555 9.20 -16.80 -8.34
CA VAL A 555 9.57 -15.69 -7.45
C VAL A 555 8.67 -14.48 -7.71
N ALA A 556 8.26 -13.81 -6.64
CA ALA A 556 7.55 -12.54 -6.67
C ALA A 556 8.37 -11.47 -5.97
N MET A 557 8.27 -10.23 -6.44
CA MET A 557 8.84 -9.07 -5.78
C MET A 557 7.72 -8.05 -5.49
N VAL A 558 7.61 -7.67 -4.23
CA VAL A 558 6.64 -6.69 -3.73
C VAL A 558 7.40 -5.69 -2.86
N SER A 559 7.00 -4.42 -2.87
CA SER A 559 7.68 -3.39 -2.08
C SER A 559 6.72 -2.42 -1.41
N GLY A 560 7.10 -1.94 -0.24
CA GLY A 560 6.30 -1.01 0.56
C GLY A 560 5.08 -1.68 1.18
N PHE A 561 4.05 -0.88 1.44
CA PHE A 561 2.87 -1.38 2.12
C PHE A 561 1.65 -0.49 1.83
N SER A 562 0.73 -0.96 0.98
CA SER A 562 -0.51 -0.26 0.61
C SER A 562 -1.71 -1.22 0.59
N LYS A 563 -2.94 -0.68 0.57
CA LYS A 563 -4.18 -1.48 0.51
C LYS A 563 -4.26 -2.33 -0.77
N ASN A 564 -3.77 -1.79 -1.88
CA ASN A 564 -3.77 -2.49 -3.16
C ASN A 564 -2.79 -3.67 -3.13
N LEU A 565 -1.60 -3.48 -2.54
CA LEU A 565 -0.64 -4.57 -2.33
C LEU A 565 -1.18 -5.65 -1.38
N LEU A 566 -1.87 -5.27 -0.30
CA LEU A 566 -2.51 -6.24 0.59
C LEU A 566 -3.63 -7.01 -0.14
N SER A 567 -4.39 -6.35 -1.01
CA SER A 567 -5.43 -6.99 -1.82
C SER A 567 -4.82 -7.98 -2.81
N LEU A 568 -3.78 -7.58 -3.55
CA LEU A 568 -3.02 -8.45 -4.46
C LEU A 568 -2.44 -9.67 -3.73
N PHE A 569 -1.85 -9.44 -2.55
CA PHE A 569 -1.32 -10.49 -1.67
C PHE A 569 -2.37 -11.52 -1.26
N VAL A 570 -3.60 -11.08 -0.99
CA VAL A 570 -4.71 -11.95 -0.58
C VAL A 570 -5.44 -12.58 -1.76
N GLU A 571 -5.51 -11.90 -2.90
CA GLU A 571 -6.40 -12.24 -4.01
C GLU A 571 -5.74 -13.03 -5.13
N GLU A 572 -4.41 -13.18 -5.21
CA GLU A 572 -3.80 -13.85 -6.36
C GLU A 572 -3.02 -15.13 -5.98
N GLY A 573 -3.57 -16.25 -6.45
CA GLY A 573 -3.22 -17.62 -6.05
C GLY A 573 -2.13 -18.29 -6.89
N GLY A 574 -1.39 -17.55 -7.71
CA GLY A 574 -0.26 -18.08 -8.48
C GLY A 574 0.53 -16.95 -9.09
N ILE A 575 1.72 -16.71 -8.56
CA ILE A 575 2.61 -15.66 -9.06
C ILE A 575 3.68 -16.34 -9.90
N VAL A 576 3.74 -16.02 -11.19
CA VAL A 576 4.72 -16.66 -12.07
C VAL A 576 6.03 -15.89 -12.03
N ASN A 577 6.04 -14.56 -12.13
CA ASN A 577 7.26 -13.75 -12.12
C ASN A 577 7.02 -12.30 -11.63
N PRO A 578 8.09 -11.53 -11.32
CA PRO A 578 8.00 -10.14 -10.86
C PRO A 578 7.24 -9.16 -11.77
N GLU A 579 7.36 -9.27 -13.10
CA GLU A 579 6.65 -8.36 -14.02
C GLU A 579 5.14 -8.55 -13.97
N GLN A 580 4.67 -9.79 -13.84
CA GLN A 580 3.25 -10.06 -13.68
C GLN A 580 2.70 -9.47 -12.39
N VAL A 581 3.47 -9.53 -11.30
CA VAL A 581 3.07 -8.91 -10.02
C VAL A 581 2.88 -7.40 -10.17
N MET A 582 3.85 -6.73 -10.80
CA MET A 582 3.76 -5.29 -11.07
C MET A 582 2.55 -4.99 -11.95
N GLY A 583 2.36 -5.76 -13.04
CA GLY A 583 1.22 -5.59 -13.95
C GLY A 583 -0.13 -5.76 -13.24
N LEU A 584 -0.24 -6.72 -12.32
CA LEU A 584 -1.46 -6.98 -11.55
C LEU A 584 -1.71 -5.89 -10.50
N ALA A 585 -0.65 -5.33 -9.90
CA ALA A 585 -0.77 -4.20 -8.97
C ALA A 585 -1.40 -2.96 -9.62
N ILE A 586 -1.22 -2.79 -10.93
CA ILE A 586 -1.75 -1.67 -11.73
C ILE A 586 -2.90 -2.07 -12.67
N ALA A 587 -3.46 -3.28 -12.51
CA ALA A 587 -4.54 -3.79 -13.36
C ALA A 587 -5.96 -3.44 -12.86
N GLY A 588 -6.07 -2.80 -11.69
CA GLY A 588 -7.34 -2.35 -11.11
C GLY A 588 -8.17 -1.47 -12.04
N GLU A 589 -9.50 -1.51 -11.89
CA GLU A 589 -10.44 -0.71 -12.68
C GLU A 589 -10.15 0.80 -12.56
N GLU A 590 -9.68 1.24 -11.40
CA GLU A 590 -9.28 2.61 -11.11
C GLU A 590 -8.17 3.11 -12.06
N TYR A 591 -7.25 2.23 -12.47
CA TYR A 591 -6.12 2.58 -13.33
C TYR A 591 -6.47 2.60 -14.82
N LYS A 592 -7.63 2.08 -15.23
CA LYS A 592 -8.02 2.03 -16.65
C LYS A 592 -8.35 3.39 -17.23
N LYS A 593 -8.74 4.34 -16.39
CA LYS A 593 -9.10 5.71 -16.80
C LYS A 593 -7.90 6.66 -16.79
N LEU A 594 -6.75 6.24 -16.26
CA LEU A 594 -5.56 7.07 -16.26
C LEU A 594 -5.05 7.23 -17.70
N ALA A 595 -4.78 8.48 -18.05
CA ALA A 595 -4.19 8.88 -19.31
C ALA A 595 -3.09 9.91 -19.02
N VAL A 596 -1.99 9.81 -19.76
CA VAL A 596 -0.95 10.83 -19.77
C VAL A 596 -1.35 11.87 -20.81
N PHE A 597 -1.43 13.13 -20.40
CA PHE A 597 -1.61 14.27 -21.30
C PHE A 597 -0.27 14.98 -21.39
N ASP A 598 0.27 15.09 -22.61
CA ASP A 598 1.54 15.73 -22.94
C ASP A 598 1.38 17.11 -23.56
#